data_AF-A0A2Z4XZN1-F1
#
_entry.id   AF-A0A2Z4XZN1-F1
#
_cell.length_a   1.000
_cell.length_b   1.000
_cell.length_c   1.000
_cell.angle_alpha   90.00
_cell.angle_beta   90.00
_cell.angle_gamma   90.00
#
_symmetry.space_group_name_H-M   'P 1'
#
loop_
_entity.id
_entity.type
_entity.pdbx_description
1 polymer ?
#
loop_
_entity_poly.entity_id
_entity_poly.type
_entity_poly.pdbx_seq_one_letter_code
_entity_poly.pdbx_strand_id
1 'polypeptide(L)'
;MKKIILSVTVSLLALSQIFAMSSDKVSKPAIENTEDAKSMAETTKDPHQLVDIYASDNETSEKQGSIAYVDRDKFNIIFCKENAWCEVVDNRNGNTGWINLEKLKESQQKYNQVMQKNANIDRLVQYVGLQDKKIVQLQQMIMQMQKEFSVVLQQQQAQINSLKQSAYY
;
A
#
# COMPACT_ATOMS: atom_id res chain seq x y z
N MET A 1 -30.14 44.86 -39.49
CA MET A 1 -29.08 43.82 -39.53
C MET A 1 -27.82 44.35 -38.86
N LYS A 2 -27.48 43.84 -37.67
CA LYS A 2 -26.14 43.95 -37.05
C LYS A 2 -25.87 42.59 -36.40
N LYS A 3 -24.77 41.93 -36.81
CA LYS A 3 -24.38 40.59 -36.35
C LYS A 3 -23.54 40.76 -35.08
N ILE A 4 -23.93 40.12 -33.99
CA ILE A 4 -23.08 39.95 -32.81
C ILE A 4 -22.69 38.48 -32.79
N ILE A 5 -21.45 38.20 -33.18
CA ILE A 5 -20.85 36.87 -33.13
C ILE A 5 -20.16 36.75 -31.77
N LEU A 6 -20.76 35.96 -30.89
CA LEU A 6 -20.20 35.58 -29.59
C LEU A 6 -19.22 34.42 -29.82
N SER A 7 -17.92 34.71 -29.91
CA SER A 7 -16.88 33.67 -29.97
C SER A 7 -16.52 33.23 -28.56
N VAL A 8 -17.15 32.15 -28.10
CA VAL A 8 -16.76 31.40 -26.90
C VAL A 8 -15.47 30.64 -27.21
N THR A 9 -14.34 31.14 -26.73
CA THR A 9 -13.07 30.42 -26.72
C THR A 9 -13.02 29.47 -25.51
N VAL A 10 -13.41 28.22 -25.74
CA VAL A 10 -13.04 27.10 -24.87
C VAL A 10 -12.29 26.09 -25.72
N SER A 11 -10.96 26.14 -25.64
CA SER A 11 -10.09 25.12 -26.22
C SER A 11 -9.05 24.70 -25.19
N LEU A 12 -9.35 23.56 -24.54
CA LEU A 12 -8.45 22.43 -24.29
C LEU A 12 -7.12 22.72 -23.58
N LEU A 13 -7.16 22.76 -22.25
CA LEU A 13 -6.05 22.26 -21.42
C LEU A 13 -6.21 20.75 -21.24
N ALA A 14 -5.91 19.98 -22.29
CA ALA A 14 -5.67 18.55 -22.20
C ALA A 14 -4.15 18.33 -22.11
N LEU A 15 -3.57 18.70 -20.96
CA LEU A 15 -2.17 18.42 -20.65
C LEU A 15 -2.08 17.22 -19.70
N SER A 16 -1.65 16.11 -20.30
CA SER A 16 -0.75 15.10 -19.73
C SER A 16 -1.11 14.50 -18.37
N GLN A 17 -1.79 13.35 -18.37
CA GLN A 17 -1.48 12.22 -17.46
C GLN A 17 -1.77 10.88 -18.15
N ILE A 18 -0.93 10.50 -19.12
CA ILE A 18 -0.77 9.08 -19.45
C ILE A 18 0.41 8.61 -18.60
N PHE A 19 0.11 8.07 -17.42
CA PHE A 19 1.05 7.15 -16.79
C PHE A 19 1.03 5.86 -17.60
N ALA A 20 2.01 5.72 -18.49
CA ALA A 20 2.28 4.47 -19.18
C ALA A 20 2.73 3.44 -18.13
N MET A 21 1.82 2.58 -17.67
CA MET A 21 2.20 1.32 -17.06
C MET A 21 2.64 0.36 -18.16
N SER A 22 3.96 0.34 -18.38
CA SER A 22 4.60 -0.78 -19.05
C SER A 22 4.71 -1.93 -18.06
N SER A 23 3.86 -2.94 -18.22
CA SER A 23 4.28 -4.32 -17.96
C SER A 23 3.52 -5.25 -18.90
N ASP A 24 4.31 -6.03 -19.61
CA ASP A 24 3.96 -6.94 -20.68
C ASP A 24 2.78 -7.89 -20.41
N LYS A 25 2.03 -8.10 -21.50
CA LYS A 25 1.25 -9.30 -21.86
C LYS A 25 -0.02 -9.60 -21.05
N VAL A 26 -1.12 -9.17 -21.66
CA VAL A 26 -2.40 -9.88 -21.66
C VAL A 26 -2.17 -11.34 -22.09
N SER A 27 -2.38 -12.28 -21.18
CA SER A 27 -2.64 -13.68 -21.51
C SER A 27 -3.95 -14.11 -20.86
N LYS A 28 -4.78 -14.77 -21.67
CA LYS A 28 -6.14 -15.26 -21.38
C LYS A 28 -6.19 -16.21 -20.19
N PRO A 29 -7.36 -16.41 -19.56
CA PRO A 29 -7.52 -17.40 -18.51
C PRO A 29 -7.54 -18.80 -19.14
N ALA A 30 -6.55 -19.62 -18.83
CA ALA A 30 -6.59 -21.05 -19.06
C ALA A 30 -6.71 -21.74 -17.70
N ILE A 31 -7.90 -22.25 -17.42
CA ILE A 31 -8.12 -23.23 -16.37
C ILE A 31 -7.62 -24.55 -16.97
N GLU A 32 -6.47 -25.02 -16.51
CA GLU A 32 -6.03 -26.39 -16.77
C GLU A 32 -5.39 -26.94 -15.49
N ASN A 33 -6.04 -27.99 -14.99
CA ASN A 33 -5.60 -28.76 -13.83
C ASN A 33 -4.37 -29.58 -14.23
N THR A 34 -3.29 -29.47 -13.47
CA THR A 34 -2.23 -30.50 -13.35
C THR A 34 -1.39 -30.09 -12.14
N GLU A 35 -1.65 -30.70 -10.98
CA GLU A 35 -0.81 -31.79 -10.47
C GLU A 35 0.69 -31.46 -10.61
N ASP A 36 1.21 -30.69 -9.66
CA ASP A 36 2.56 -30.85 -9.08
C ASP A 36 2.80 -29.77 -8.00
N ALA A 37 1.94 -29.76 -6.97
CA ALA A 37 2.19 -28.99 -5.75
C ALA A 37 2.95 -29.86 -4.73
N LYS A 38 4.18 -30.28 -5.08
CA LYS A 38 5.18 -30.65 -4.08
C LYS A 38 5.80 -29.35 -3.55
N SER A 39 4.98 -28.54 -2.86
CA SER A 39 5.48 -27.40 -2.12
C SER A 39 5.91 -27.87 -0.75
N MET A 40 7.18 -27.62 -0.49
CA MET A 40 7.93 -28.00 0.70
C MET A 40 7.15 -27.62 1.96
N ALA A 41 7.24 -28.47 2.98
CA ALA A 41 6.92 -28.09 4.34
C ALA A 41 7.83 -26.93 4.76
N GLU A 42 7.46 -25.70 4.39
CA GLU A 42 7.98 -24.50 5.03
C GLU A 42 7.44 -24.52 6.45
N THR A 43 8.23 -25.07 7.37
CA THR A 43 8.20 -24.67 8.77
C THR A 43 8.03 -23.16 8.79
N THR A 44 6.86 -22.72 9.21
CA THR A 44 6.44 -21.33 9.26
C THR A 44 7.41 -20.61 10.19
N LYS A 45 8.52 -20.11 9.64
CA LYS A 45 9.47 -19.30 10.39
C LYS A 45 8.69 -18.06 10.79
N ASP A 46 8.53 -17.88 12.09
CA ASP A 46 7.89 -16.71 12.66
C ASP A 46 8.51 -15.46 11.99
N PRO A 47 7.71 -14.59 11.34
CA PRO A 47 8.23 -13.41 10.65
C PRO A 47 8.96 -12.45 11.59
N HIS A 48 8.82 -12.63 12.90
CA HIS A 48 9.52 -11.88 13.93
C HIS A 48 10.78 -12.55 14.43
N GLN A 49 11.12 -13.76 13.97
CA GLN A 49 12.36 -14.41 14.36
C GLN A 49 13.57 -13.72 13.72
N LEU A 50 14.54 -13.31 14.53
CA LEU A 50 15.79 -12.72 14.07
C LEU A 50 16.87 -13.78 13.82
N VAL A 51 17.19 -14.59 14.82
CA VAL A 51 18.29 -15.57 14.71
C VAL A 51 18.06 -16.75 15.65
N ASP A 52 18.58 -17.92 15.29
CA ASP A 52 18.63 -19.10 16.16
C ASP A 52 19.83 -19.03 17.12
N ILE A 53 19.66 -19.55 18.34
CA ILE A 53 20.72 -19.69 19.34
C ILE A 53 21.14 -21.16 19.38
N TYR A 54 22.44 -21.41 19.33
CA TYR A 54 23.08 -22.71 19.25
C TYR A 54 23.96 -22.98 20.48
N ALA A 55 24.12 -24.26 20.84
CA ALA A 55 25.00 -24.65 21.95
C ALA A 55 26.49 -24.41 21.66
N SER A 56 26.88 -24.36 20.40
CA SER A 56 28.25 -24.09 19.93
C SER A 56 28.26 -23.21 18.68
N ASP A 57 29.45 -22.75 18.29
CA ASP A 57 29.69 -21.85 17.15
C ASP A 57 29.61 -22.54 15.77
N ASN A 58 28.64 -23.44 15.58
CA ASN A 58 28.36 -24.07 14.31
C ASN A 58 26.85 -24.32 14.11
N GLU A 59 26.42 -24.37 12.85
CA GLU A 59 24.98 -24.52 12.53
C GLU A 59 24.45 -25.94 12.76
N THR A 60 25.36 -26.91 12.88
CA THR A 60 25.05 -28.31 13.17
C THR A 60 24.86 -28.57 14.67
N SER A 61 25.12 -27.57 15.52
CA SER A 61 24.91 -27.67 16.95
C SER A 61 23.44 -27.83 17.28
N GLU A 62 23.17 -28.29 18.50
CA GLU A 62 21.83 -28.25 19.05
C GLU A 62 21.33 -26.80 19.14
N LYS A 63 20.15 -26.56 18.54
CA LYS A 63 19.44 -25.29 18.67
C LYS A 63 18.84 -25.22 20.07
N GLN A 64 19.36 -24.31 20.89
CA GLN A 64 18.89 -24.07 22.25
C GLN A 64 17.71 -23.10 22.32
N GLY A 65 17.53 -22.28 21.27
CA GLY A 65 16.43 -21.32 21.22
C GLY A 65 16.48 -20.42 20.00
N SER A 66 15.77 -19.30 20.07
CA SER A 66 15.81 -18.25 19.05
C SER A 66 15.57 -16.88 19.68
N ILE A 67 16.12 -15.85 19.05
CA ILE A 67 15.88 -14.45 19.37
C ILE A 67 14.77 -13.95 18.45
N ALA A 68 13.66 -13.51 19.02
CA ALA A 68 12.64 -12.77 18.30
C ALA A 68 12.93 -11.26 18.33
N TYR A 69 12.39 -10.51 17.38
CA TYR A 69 12.58 -9.06 17.28
C TYR A 69 12.12 -8.33 18.54
N VAL A 70 10.99 -8.76 19.10
CA VAL A 70 10.40 -8.22 20.35
C VAL A 70 11.26 -8.48 21.59
N ASP A 71 12.17 -9.44 21.51
CA ASP A 71 13.02 -9.87 22.62
C ASP A 71 14.48 -9.44 22.42
N ARG A 72 14.80 -8.67 21.36
CA ARG A 72 16.20 -8.32 21.00
C ARG A 72 16.95 -7.61 22.13
N ASP A 73 16.27 -6.76 22.88
CA ASP A 73 16.80 -6.02 24.02
C ASP A 73 17.10 -6.89 25.25
N LYS A 74 16.57 -8.12 25.26
CA LYS A 74 16.81 -9.11 26.32
C LYS A 74 18.09 -9.90 26.10
N PHE A 75 18.79 -9.71 24.99
CA PHE A 75 20.04 -10.40 24.69
C PHE A 75 21.20 -9.42 24.54
N ASN A 76 22.35 -9.75 25.12
CA ASN A 76 23.59 -9.02 24.95
C ASN A 76 24.62 -9.88 24.21
N ILE A 77 25.30 -9.30 23.23
CA ILE A 77 26.45 -9.92 22.58
C ILE A 77 27.68 -9.61 23.43
N ILE A 78 28.36 -10.64 23.90
CA ILE A 78 29.54 -10.50 24.79
C ILE A 78 30.86 -10.74 24.08
N PHE A 79 30.88 -11.61 23.07
CA PHE A 79 32.08 -11.95 22.33
C PHE A 79 31.73 -12.38 20.91
N CYS A 80 32.59 -12.08 19.94
CA CYS A 80 32.45 -12.55 18.56
C CYS A 80 33.78 -13.11 18.05
N LYS A 81 33.71 -14.29 17.44
CA LYS A 81 34.82 -14.90 16.70
C LYS A 81 34.92 -14.28 15.30
N GLU A 82 36.06 -14.50 14.65
CA GLU A 82 36.30 -14.04 13.28
C GLU A 82 35.38 -14.70 12.25
N ASN A 83 34.85 -15.90 12.53
CA ASN A 83 33.94 -16.66 11.67
C ASN A 83 32.46 -16.21 11.78
N ALA A 84 32.21 -14.97 12.20
CA ALA A 84 30.90 -14.37 12.39
C ALA A 84 29.99 -15.02 13.46
N TRP A 85 30.51 -15.94 14.28
CA TRP A 85 29.79 -16.48 15.41
C TRP A 85 30.01 -15.63 16.66
N CYS A 86 28.92 -15.24 17.30
CA CYS A 86 28.93 -14.43 18.50
C CYS A 86 28.28 -15.17 19.65
N GLU A 87 28.91 -15.10 20.81
CA GLU A 87 28.32 -15.53 22.07
C GLU A 87 27.37 -14.43 22.57
N VAL A 88 26.16 -14.87 22.92
CA VAL A 88 25.10 -14.03 23.47
C VAL A 88 24.70 -14.54 24.85
N VAL A 89 24.24 -13.61 25.69
CA VAL A 89 23.67 -13.89 27.01
C VAL A 89 22.23 -13.41 27.04
N ASP A 90 21.32 -14.26 27.49
CA ASP A 90 19.95 -13.89 27.81
C ASP A 90 19.91 -13.21 29.19
N ASN A 91 19.57 -11.92 29.20
CA ASN A 91 19.53 -11.10 30.42
C ASN A 91 18.45 -11.54 31.42
N ARG A 92 17.49 -12.39 31.02
CA ARG A 92 16.43 -12.88 31.89
C ARG A 92 16.89 -13.99 32.82
N ASN A 93 17.76 -14.87 32.33
CA ASN A 93 18.15 -16.11 33.02
C ASN A 93 19.66 -16.33 33.09
N GLY A 94 20.47 -15.50 32.41
CA GLY A 94 21.93 -15.60 32.37
C GLY A 94 22.45 -16.72 31.45
N ASN A 95 21.57 -17.42 30.72
CA ASN A 95 21.99 -18.48 29.81
C ASN A 95 22.78 -17.90 28.65
N THR A 96 23.86 -18.59 28.28
CA THR A 96 24.67 -18.23 27.13
C THR A 96 24.42 -19.17 25.96
N GLY A 97 24.72 -18.69 24.76
CA GLY A 97 24.65 -19.49 23.54
C GLY A 97 25.28 -18.74 22.38
N TRP A 98 25.32 -19.37 21.22
CA TRP A 98 25.99 -18.86 20.03
C TRP A 98 25.00 -18.49 18.94
N ILE A 99 25.18 -17.33 18.34
CA ILE A 99 24.40 -16.88 17.18
C ILE A 99 25.33 -16.60 16.01
N ASN A 100 24.80 -16.74 14.80
CA ASN A 100 25.49 -16.29 13.60
C ASN A 100 25.12 -14.82 13.30
N LEU A 101 26.11 -13.93 13.30
CA LEU A 101 25.94 -12.50 13.12
C LEU A 101 25.45 -12.14 11.70
N GLU A 102 25.85 -12.90 10.68
CA GLU A 102 25.41 -12.67 9.30
C GLU A 102 23.92 -12.98 9.17
N LYS A 103 23.46 -14.10 9.72
CA LYS A 103 22.03 -14.44 9.78
C LYS A 103 21.22 -13.39 10.54
N LEU A 104 21.75 -12.89 11.66
CA LEU A 104 21.11 -11.81 12.42
C LEU A 104 20.96 -10.54 11.56
N LYS A 105 22.01 -10.13 10.86
CA LYS A 105 21.98 -8.95 9.96
C LYS A 105 21.00 -9.14 8.80
N GLU A 106 21.01 -10.31 8.17
CA GLU A 106 20.10 -10.66 7.06
C GLU A 106 18.64 -10.57 7.51
N SER A 107 18.29 -11.20 8.63
CA SER A 107 16.93 -11.15 9.18
C SER A 107 16.52 -9.75 9.58
N GLN A 108 17.44 -8.94 10.14
CA GLN A 108 17.15 -7.54 10.47
C GLN A 108 16.87 -6.69 9.21
N GLN A 109 17.62 -6.91 8.13
CA GLN A 109 17.35 -6.25 6.85
C GLN A 109 15.99 -6.65 6.27
N LYS A 110 15.67 -7.94 6.26
CA LYS A 110 14.35 -8.43 5.81
C LYS A 110 13.20 -7.84 6.62
N TYR A 111 13.35 -7.81 7.95
CA TYR A 111 12.35 -7.20 8.83
C TYR A 111 12.14 -5.72 8.51
N ASN A 112 13.22 -4.94 8.33
CA ASN A 112 13.12 -3.53 7.99
C ASN A 112 12.41 -3.30 6.65
N GLN A 113 12.66 -4.16 5.64
CA GLN A 113 11.95 -4.10 4.36
C GLN A 113 10.45 -4.38 4.52
N VAL A 114 10.08 -5.38 5.32
CA VAL A 114 8.67 -5.69 5.61
C VAL A 114 7.99 -4.52 6.33
N MET A 115 8.64 -3.92 7.33
CA MET A 115 8.08 -2.78 8.05
C MET A 115 7.93 -1.54 7.16
N GLN A 116 8.89 -1.28 6.26
CA GLN A 116 8.74 -0.22 5.25
C GLN A 116 7.58 -0.49 4.29
N LYS A 117 7.41 -1.73 3.84
CA LYS A 117 6.28 -2.13 3.00
C LYS A 117 4.96 -1.90 3.71
N ASN A 118 4.85 -2.31 4.98
CA ASN A 118 3.64 -2.11 5.79
C ASN A 118 3.33 -0.61 5.96
N ALA A 119 4.33 0.22 6.29
CA ALA A 119 4.14 1.66 6.38
C ALA A 119 3.69 2.30 5.06
N ASN A 120 4.17 1.80 3.92
CA ASN A 120 3.71 2.24 2.61
C ASN A 120 2.26 1.82 2.32
N ILE A 121 1.88 0.60 2.71
CA ILE A 121 0.50 0.10 2.61
C ILE A 121 -0.44 0.97 3.45
N ASP A 122 -0.06 1.30 4.69
CA ASP A 122 -0.88 2.15 5.57
C ASP A 122 -1.11 3.54 4.96
N ARG A 123 -0.07 4.13 4.37
CA ARG A 123 -0.20 5.40 3.63
C ARG A 123 -1.13 5.28 2.42
N LEU A 124 -1.05 4.18 1.67
CA LEU A 124 -1.94 3.90 0.56
C LEU A 124 -3.40 3.78 1.02
N VAL A 125 -3.65 3.07 2.12
CA VAL A 125 -4.99 2.93 2.71
C VAL A 125 -5.54 4.30 3.12
N GLN A 126 -4.72 5.14 3.78
CA GLN A 126 -5.12 6.50 4.14
C GLN A 126 -5.44 7.35 2.89
N TYR A 127 -4.63 7.24 1.84
CA TYR A 127 -4.83 7.97 0.60
C TYR A 127 -6.12 7.56 -0.11
N VAL A 128 -6.40 6.25 -0.20
CA VAL A 128 -7.67 5.73 -0.75
C VAL A 128 -8.85 6.25 0.06
N GLY A 129 -8.79 6.20 1.40
CA GLY A 129 -9.84 6.75 2.24
C GLY A 129 -10.08 8.26 2.05
N LEU A 130 -9.03 9.04 1.75
CA LEU A 130 -9.18 10.45 1.37
C LEU A 130 -9.79 10.63 -0.03
N GLN A 131 -9.45 9.76 -0.98
CA GLN A 131 -10.07 9.79 -2.32
C GLN A 131 -11.57 9.48 -2.24
N ASP A 132 -11.98 8.47 -1.47
CA ASP A 132 -13.39 8.13 -1.29
C ASP A 132 -14.20 9.31 -0.75
N LYS A 133 -13.67 10.01 0.26
CA LYS A 133 -14.29 11.24 0.79
C LYS A 133 -14.45 12.32 -0.28
N LYS A 134 -13.44 12.52 -1.12
CA LYS A 134 -13.50 13.49 -2.24
C LYS A 134 -14.52 13.07 -3.29
N ILE A 135 -14.63 11.78 -3.61
CA ILE A 135 -15.63 11.24 -4.54
C ILE A 135 -17.04 11.53 -4.02
N VAL A 136 -17.30 11.25 -2.73
CA VAL A 136 -18.60 11.54 -2.10
C VAL A 136 -18.91 13.04 -2.15
N GLN A 137 -17.94 13.90 -1.86
CA GLN A 137 -18.11 15.35 -1.93
C GLN A 137 -18.41 15.83 -3.36
N LEU A 138 -17.72 15.29 -4.36
CA LEU A 138 -17.98 15.60 -5.77
C LEU A 138 -19.38 15.15 -6.19
N GLN A 139 -19.83 13.96 -5.76
CA GLN A 139 -21.18 13.48 -6.03
C GLN A 139 -22.24 14.41 -5.44
N GLN A 140 -22.05 14.88 -4.20
CA GLN A 140 -22.95 15.86 -3.57
C GLN A 140 -22.98 17.18 -4.34
N MET A 141 -21.82 17.68 -4.77
CA MET A 141 -21.73 18.89 -5.57
C MET A 141 -22.44 18.75 -6.93
N ILE A 142 -22.31 17.60 -7.59
CA ILE A 142 -23.01 17.31 -8.84
C ILE A 142 -24.53 17.29 -8.62
N MET A 143 -25.01 16.62 -7.57
CA MET A 143 -26.44 16.60 -7.24
C MET A 143 -26.99 18.00 -6.97
N GLN A 144 -26.23 18.82 -6.24
CA GLN A 144 -26.61 20.20 -5.96
C GLN A 144 -26.67 21.04 -7.25
N MET A 145 -25.64 20.95 -8.10
CA MET A 145 -25.64 21.63 -9.40
C MET A 145 -26.80 21.18 -10.31
N GLN A 146 -27.13 19.89 -10.33
CA GLN A 146 -28.28 19.39 -11.09
C GLN A 146 -29.60 19.99 -10.60
N LYS A 147 -29.76 20.13 -9.28
CA LYS A 147 -30.94 20.76 -8.68
C LYS A 147 -31.01 22.24 -9.04
N GLU A 148 -29.91 22.97 -8.90
CA GLU A 148 -29.83 24.39 -9.27
C GLU A 148 -30.12 24.60 -10.76
N PHE A 149 -29.58 23.74 -11.62
CA PHE A 149 -29.83 23.79 -13.06
C PHE A 149 -31.30 23.56 -13.39
N SER A 150 -31.96 22.60 -12.72
CA SER A 150 -33.40 22.36 -12.90
C SER A 150 -34.24 23.58 -12.52
N VAL A 151 -33.91 24.25 -11.40
CA VAL A 151 -34.59 25.49 -10.99
C VAL A 151 -34.41 26.60 -12.02
N VAL A 152 -33.19 26.80 -12.52
CA VAL A 152 -32.90 27.79 -13.56
C VAL A 152 -33.70 27.50 -14.84
N LEU A 153 -33.78 26.24 -15.28
CA LEU A 153 -34.58 25.86 -16.45
C LEU A 153 -36.08 26.14 -16.24
N GLN A 154 -36.62 25.85 -15.05
CA GLN A 154 -38.02 26.16 -14.73
C GLN A 154 -38.28 27.67 -14.75
N GLN A 155 -37.38 28.47 -14.19
CA GLN A 155 -37.47 29.93 -14.23
C GLN A 155 -37.41 30.46 -15.66
N GLN A 156 -36.51 29.94 -16.50
CA GLN A 156 -36.45 30.30 -17.91
C GLN A 156 -37.74 29.94 -18.65
N GLN A 157 -38.31 28.76 -18.40
CA GLN A 157 -39.56 28.35 -19.03
C GLN A 157 -40.74 29.27 -18.63
N ALA A 158 -40.80 29.68 -17.35
CA ALA A 158 -41.81 30.62 -16.89
C ALA A 158 -41.68 31.99 -17.57
N GLN A 159 -40.47 32.52 -17.70
CA GLN A 159 -40.20 33.78 -18.41
C GLN A 159 -40.57 33.69 -19.91
N ILE A 160 -40.26 32.57 -20.57
CA ILE A 160 -40.65 32.33 -21.97
C ILE A 160 -42.18 32.35 -22.10
N ASN A 161 -42.89 31.70 -21.17
CA ASN A 161 -44.35 31.64 -21.21
C ASN A 161 -44.98 33.02 -20.99
N SER A 162 -44.45 33.83 -20.06
CA SER A 162 -44.94 35.21 -19.85
C SER A 162 -44.69 36.09 -21.07
N LEU A 163 -43.51 35.97 -21.70
CA LEU A 163 -43.17 36.73 -22.91
C LEU A 163 -44.06 36.36 -24.10
N LYS A 164 -44.39 35.06 -24.24
CA LYS A 164 -45.34 34.60 -25.26
C LYS A 164 -46.73 35.20 -25.04
N GLN A 165 -47.24 35.20 -23.81
CA GLN A 165 -48.54 35.81 -23.51
C GLN A 165 -48.57 37.31 -23.79
N SER A 166 -47.51 38.04 -23.44
CA SER A 166 -47.43 39.49 -23.71
C SER A 166 -47.27 39.86 -25.19
N ALA A 167 -46.88 38.92 -26.05
CA ALA A 167 -46.73 39.17 -27.49
C ALA A 167 -48.02 38.86 -28.29
N TYR A 168 -48.96 38.13 -27.69
CA TYR A 168 -50.25 37.78 -28.30
C TYR A 168 -51.38 38.77 -27.94
N TYR A 169 -51.17 39.62 -26.93
CA TYR A 169 -52.03 40.75 -26.55
C TYR A 169 -51.35 42.06 -26.93
#